data_AF-A0A959HB90-F1
#
_entry.id   AF-A0A959HB90-F1
#
_cell.length_a   1.000
_cell.length_b   1.000
_cell.length_c   1.000
_cell.angle_alpha   90.00
_cell.angle_beta   90.00
_cell.angle_gamma   90.00
#
_symmetry.space_group_name_H-M   'P 1'
#
loop_
_entity.id
_entity.type
_entity.pdbx_description
1 polymer ?
#
loop_
_entity_poly.entity_id
_entity_poly.type
_entity_poly.pdbx_seq_one_letter_code
_entity_poly.pdbx_strand_id
1 'polypeptide(L)'
;MRAIIPILILASFLAVSCEEPFTPAGVDAPPQIVVEGYIEAGQRATPPYVILTRSVPFFSQFSAEDLENTFVHDAVVQVSDGERTVSLTEVCLNDLSEEQKQLAGELFGFEPDSLGFNFCVYIDLSFGIRGEEGKSYTLEVETDGQRLRATTTIPRHVGLERLQFRDPPGEPNDTLAQLIAS
;
A
#
# COMPACT_ATOMS: atom_id res chain seq x y z
N MET A 1 -16.94 65.70 -9.51
CA MET A 1 -15.56 65.25 -9.84
C MET A 1 -14.63 65.16 -8.63
N ARG A 2 -14.67 66.07 -7.64
CA ARG A 2 -13.76 66.05 -6.47
C ARG A 2 -13.87 64.82 -5.54
N ALA A 3 -15.04 64.17 -5.47
CA ALA A 3 -15.26 63.00 -4.60
C ALA A 3 -14.91 61.64 -5.26
N ILE A 4 -14.65 61.60 -6.57
CA ILE A 4 -14.43 60.35 -7.31
C ILE A 4 -12.97 59.87 -7.19
N ILE A 5 -12.03 60.82 -7.14
CA ILE A 5 -10.59 60.57 -6.99
C ILE A 5 -10.26 59.81 -5.68
N PRO A 6 -10.76 60.21 -4.49
CA PRO A 6 -10.46 59.47 -3.26
C PRO A 6 -11.09 58.07 -3.24
N ILE A 7 -12.24 57.87 -3.89
CA ILE A 7 -12.91 56.55 -3.99
C ILE A 7 -12.09 55.61 -4.88
N LEU A 8 -11.55 56.10 -6.00
CA LEU A 8 -10.66 55.32 -6.87
C LEU A 8 -9.34 54.95 -6.19
N ILE A 9 -8.77 55.86 -5.38
CA ILE A 9 -7.56 55.57 -4.60
C ILE A 9 -7.84 54.50 -3.53
N LEU A 10 -8.98 54.59 -2.83
CA LEU A 10 -9.38 53.59 -1.83
C LEU A 10 -9.68 52.22 -2.46
N ALA A 11 -10.36 52.19 -3.62
CA ALA A 11 -10.61 50.96 -4.36
C ALA A 11 -9.32 50.32 -4.90
N SER A 12 -8.34 51.13 -5.32
CA SER A 12 -7.01 50.64 -5.75
C SER A 12 -6.22 50.02 -4.60
N PHE A 13 -6.38 50.52 -3.37
CA PHE A 13 -5.75 49.93 -2.18
C PHE A 13 -6.41 48.61 -1.75
N LEU A 14 -7.72 48.46 -2.00
CA LEU A 14 -8.47 47.23 -1.69
C LEU A 14 -8.26 46.11 -2.72
N ALA A 15 -7.70 46.41 -3.89
CA ALA A 15 -7.42 45.43 -4.95
C ALA A 15 -6.03 44.77 -4.85
N VAL A 16 -5.21 45.14 -3.86
CA VAL A 16 -3.90 44.52 -3.65
C VAL A 16 -4.08 43.24 -2.84
N SER A 17 -4.22 42.12 -3.55
CA SER A 17 -4.15 40.78 -2.96
C SER A 17 -2.72 40.25 -3.11
N CYS A 18 -2.05 40.00 -1.99
CA CYS A 18 -0.83 39.19 -1.98
C CYS A 18 -1.24 37.72 -1.97
N GLU A 19 -1.24 37.09 -3.15
CA GLU A 19 -1.26 35.64 -3.26
C GLU A 19 0.18 35.13 -3.16
N GLU A 20 0.42 34.14 -2.29
CA GLU A 20 1.69 33.44 -2.22
C GLU A 20 1.59 32.17 -3.06
N PRO A 21 2.46 31.96 -4.07
CA PRO A 21 2.42 30.75 -4.87
C PRO A 21 2.73 29.53 -3.99
N PHE A 22 1.71 28.72 -3.70
CA PHE A 22 1.89 27.45 -3.00
C PHE A 22 2.49 26.43 -3.95
N THR A 23 3.75 26.07 -3.72
CA THR A 23 4.38 24.94 -4.40
C THR A 23 4.42 23.79 -3.40
N PRO A 24 3.67 22.69 -3.62
CA PRO A 24 3.70 21.55 -2.72
C PRO A 24 5.14 21.04 -2.55
N ALA A 25 5.52 20.66 -1.33
CA ALA A 25 6.80 19.99 -1.13
C ALA A 25 6.78 18.64 -1.88
N GLY A 26 7.86 18.33 -2.60
CA GLY A 26 8.04 17.02 -3.25
C GLY A 26 7.75 16.95 -4.75
N VAL A 27 7.57 18.07 -5.44
CA VAL A 27 7.47 18.09 -6.91
C VAL A 27 8.71 17.50 -7.58
N ASP A 28 9.90 17.75 -7.01
CA ASP A 28 11.20 17.25 -7.50
C ASP A 28 11.94 16.38 -6.46
N ALA A 29 11.19 15.64 -5.61
CA ALA A 29 11.84 14.77 -4.63
C ALA A 29 12.64 13.65 -5.34
N PRO A 30 13.87 13.36 -4.89
CA PRO A 30 14.60 12.22 -5.42
C PRO A 30 13.84 10.91 -5.10
N PRO A 31 13.84 9.92 -6.01
CA PRO A 31 13.18 8.64 -5.75
C PRO A 31 13.67 7.99 -4.45
N GLN A 32 12.73 7.56 -3.62
CA GLN A 32 13.00 6.88 -2.35
C GLN A 32 12.55 5.42 -2.45
N ILE A 33 13.20 4.54 -1.70
CA ILE A 33 12.77 3.14 -1.58
C ILE A 33 11.43 3.08 -0.85
N VAL A 34 10.47 2.38 -1.43
CA VAL A 34 9.16 2.09 -0.87
C VAL A 34 9.11 0.60 -0.56
N VAL A 35 8.81 0.28 0.70
CA VAL A 35 8.77 -1.09 1.22
C VAL A 35 7.33 -1.40 1.62
N GLU A 36 6.69 -2.32 0.92
CA GLU A 36 5.32 -2.78 1.23
C GLU A 36 5.37 -4.26 1.61
N GLY A 37 5.30 -4.52 2.92
CA GLY A 37 5.38 -5.88 3.47
C GLY A 37 4.02 -6.41 3.88
N TYR A 38 3.74 -7.66 3.54
CA TYR A 38 2.49 -8.35 3.81
C TYR A 38 2.75 -9.61 4.62
N ILE A 39 1.99 -9.77 5.71
CA ILE A 39 2.00 -10.99 6.52
C ILE A 39 0.61 -11.22 7.10
N GLU A 40 0.10 -12.44 6.92
CA GLU A 40 -1.27 -12.80 7.27
C GLU A 40 -1.29 -14.05 8.15
N ALA A 41 -2.26 -14.11 9.06
CA ALA A 41 -2.57 -15.31 9.83
C ALA A 41 -3.91 -15.91 9.38
N GLY A 42 -4.09 -17.20 9.60
CA GLY A 42 -5.33 -17.92 9.33
C GLY A 42 -5.13 -19.11 8.39
N GLN A 43 -6.25 -19.76 8.03
CA GLN A 43 -6.24 -21.02 7.28
C GLN A 43 -5.87 -20.86 5.79
N ARG A 44 -6.01 -19.66 5.24
CA ARG A 44 -5.72 -19.32 3.84
C ARG A 44 -4.75 -18.15 3.74
N ALA A 45 -3.81 -18.06 4.69
CA ALA A 45 -2.79 -17.01 4.68
C ALA A 45 -1.86 -17.18 3.47
N THR A 46 -1.58 -16.06 2.80
CA THR A 46 -0.52 -16.00 1.81
C THR A 46 0.86 -16.09 2.50
N PRO A 47 1.87 -16.74 1.88
CA PRO A 47 3.23 -16.69 2.41
C PRO A 47 3.70 -15.24 2.54
N PRO A 48 4.49 -14.89 3.57
CA PRO A 48 4.97 -13.53 3.73
C PRO A 48 5.70 -13.05 2.48
N TYR A 49 5.35 -11.86 2.01
CA TYR A 49 5.97 -11.25 0.84
C TYR A 49 6.16 -9.74 0.99
N VAL A 50 7.06 -9.18 0.20
CA VAL A 50 7.40 -7.77 0.15
C VAL A 50 7.40 -7.32 -1.29
N ILE A 51 6.69 -6.23 -1.57
CA ILE A 51 6.79 -5.48 -2.81
C ILE A 51 7.79 -4.35 -2.55
N LEU A 52 8.84 -4.28 -3.36
CA LEU A 52 9.93 -3.31 -3.19
C LEU A 52 10.02 -2.44 -4.45
N THR A 53 9.69 -1.17 -4.31
CA THR A 53 9.62 -0.21 -5.42
C THR A 53 10.33 1.10 -5.08
N ARG A 54 10.34 2.03 -6.03
CA ARG A 54 10.74 3.43 -5.83
C ARG A 54 9.56 4.36 -5.95
N SER A 55 9.53 5.38 -5.08
CA SER A 55 8.54 6.44 -5.16
C SER A 55 8.71 7.23 -6.45
N VAL A 56 7.59 7.58 -7.09
CA VAL A 56 7.57 8.38 -8.32
C VAL A 56 7.09 9.81 -8.05
N PRO A 57 7.57 10.81 -8.81
CA PRO A 57 7.08 12.18 -8.69
C PRO A 57 5.57 12.27 -8.98
N PHE A 58 4.86 13.12 -8.23
CA PHE A 58 3.39 13.23 -8.36
C PHE A 58 2.91 13.66 -9.75
N PHE A 59 3.69 14.44 -10.49
CA PHE A 59 3.32 15.00 -11.80
C PHE A 59 3.95 14.27 -13.00
N SER A 60 4.33 13.00 -12.87
CA SER A 60 4.82 12.19 -13.99
C SER A 60 3.68 11.60 -14.81
N GLN A 61 3.85 11.53 -16.14
CA GLN A 61 3.09 10.57 -16.94
C GLN A 61 3.61 9.17 -16.60
N PHE A 62 2.69 8.20 -16.48
CA PHE A 62 3.04 6.88 -15.99
C PHE A 62 2.55 5.82 -16.97
N SER A 63 3.50 5.09 -17.55
CA SER A 63 3.26 3.92 -18.39
C SER A 63 3.50 2.62 -17.63
N ALA A 64 3.13 1.49 -18.23
CA ALA A 64 3.43 0.17 -17.69
C ALA A 64 4.95 -0.08 -17.57
N GLU A 65 5.74 0.43 -18.52
CA GLU A 65 7.21 0.38 -18.51
C GLU A 65 7.79 1.23 -17.36
N ASP A 66 7.23 2.41 -17.10
CA ASP A 66 7.66 3.24 -15.98
C ASP A 66 7.42 2.54 -14.64
N LEU A 67 6.28 1.83 -14.50
CA LEU A 67 5.98 1.03 -13.32
C LEU A 67 6.96 -0.13 -13.15
N GLU A 68 7.23 -0.87 -14.22
CA GLU A 68 8.19 -1.97 -14.21
C GLU A 68 9.58 -1.49 -13.76
N ASN A 69 10.01 -0.32 -14.22
CA ASN A 69 11.27 0.29 -13.83
C ASN A 69 11.31 0.80 -12.37
N THR A 70 10.18 0.83 -11.65
CA THR A 70 10.18 1.18 -10.23
C THR A 70 10.59 0.02 -9.33
N PHE A 71 10.49 -1.24 -9.78
CA PHE A 71 10.85 -2.39 -8.95
C PHE A 71 12.35 -2.38 -8.62
N VAL A 72 12.66 -2.74 -7.37
CA VAL A 72 14.04 -2.78 -6.87
C VAL A 72 14.51 -4.22 -6.83
N HIS A 73 15.51 -4.51 -7.65
CA HIS A 73 16.12 -5.82 -7.79
C HIS A 73 17.36 -5.98 -6.91
N ASP A 74 17.83 -7.23 -6.74
CA ASP A 74 19.07 -7.59 -6.04
C ASP A 74 19.14 -7.10 -4.57
N ALA A 75 17.99 -6.93 -3.92
CA ALA A 75 17.93 -6.54 -2.51
C ALA A 75 18.07 -7.76 -1.57
N VAL A 76 18.69 -7.55 -0.41
CA VAL A 76 18.67 -8.54 0.68
C VAL A 76 17.46 -8.24 1.55
N VAL A 77 16.44 -9.09 1.46
CA VAL A 77 15.19 -8.94 2.22
C VAL A 77 15.07 -10.06 3.24
N GLN A 78 14.94 -9.72 4.52
CA GLN A 78 14.86 -10.68 5.62
C GLN A 78 13.67 -10.38 6.54
N VAL A 79 12.95 -11.43 6.91
CA VAL A 79 11.85 -11.38 7.89
C VAL A 79 12.20 -12.22 9.10
N SER A 80 11.92 -11.72 10.30
CA SER A 80 12.07 -12.46 11.55
C SER A 80 10.81 -12.43 12.40
N ASP A 81 10.44 -13.56 13.01
CA ASP A 81 9.36 -13.69 13.98
C ASP A 81 9.86 -13.61 15.45
N GLY A 82 11.15 -13.27 15.64
CA GLY A 82 11.84 -13.23 16.92
C GLY A 82 12.54 -14.55 17.32
N GLU A 83 12.20 -15.67 16.69
CA GLU A 83 12.85 -16.97 16.91
C GLU A 83 13.65 -17.43 15.69
N ARG A 84 13.09 -17.19 14.50
CA ARG A 84 13.63 -17.55 13.19
C ARG A 84 13.80 -16.28 12.36
N THR A 85 14.73 -16.36 11.42
CA THR A 85 14.91 -15.35 10.37
C THR A 85 14.97 -16.08 9.04
N VAL A 86 14.22 -15.62 8.05
CA VAL A 86 14.20 -16.15 6.68
C VAL A 86 14.55 -15.03 5.71
N SER A 87 15.29 -15.37 4.67
CA SER A 87 15.54 -14.48 3.54
C SER A 87 14.47 -14.73 2.48
N LEU A 88 13.88 -13.65 1.97
CA LEU A 88 12.90 -13.72 0.90
C LEU A 88 13.61 -13.77 -0.45
N THR A 89 13.03 -14.50 -1.40
CA THR A 89 13.56 -14.65 -2.76
C THR A 89 12.76 -13.78 -3.71
N GLU A 90 13.44 -13.03 -4.57
CA GLU A 90 12.81 -12.29 -5.65
C GLU A 90 12.22 -13.23 -6.70
N VAL A 91 10.97 -12.98 -7.06
CA VAL A 91 10.22 -13.71 -8.09
C VAL A 91 9.48 -12.70 -8.95
N CYS A 92 9.75 -12.73 -10.25
CA CYS A 92 9.10 -11.90 -11.26
C CYS A 92 8.20 -12.72 -12.16
N LEU A 93 7.08 -12.15 -12.61
CA LEU A 93 6.10 -12.82 -13.45
C LEU A 93 6.67 -13.39 -14.75
N ASN A 94 7.60 -12.69 -15.37
CA ASN A 94 8.22 -13.12 -16.63
C ASN A 94 9.11 -14.37 -16.46
N ASP A 95 9.57 -14.66 -15.25
CA ASP A 95 10.42 -15.82 -14.95
C ASP A 95 9.60 -17.08 -14.61
N LEU A 96 8.28 -16.93 -14.49
CA LEU A 96 7.37 -18.01 -14.13
C LEU A 96 6.87 -18.77 -15.36
N SER A 97 6.71 -20.09 -15.20
CA SER A 97 5.94 -20.90 -16.16
C SER A 97 4.45 -20.51 -16.16
N GLU A 98 3.72 -20.85 -17.22
CA GLU A 98 2.27 -20.56 -17.30
C GLU A 98 1.47 -21.15 -16.13
N GLU A 99 1.84 -22.35 -15.68
CA GLU A 99 1.25 -23.00 -14.50
C GLU A 99 1.54 -22.19 -13.21
N GLN A 100 2.75 -21.67 -13.08
CA GLN A 100 3.15 -20.85 -11.93
C GLN A 100 2.50 -19.47 -11.96
N LYS A 101 2.32 -18.87 -13.14
CA LYS A 101 1.59 -17.61 -13.32
C LYS A 101 0.14 -17.75 -12.87
N GLN A 102 -0.53 -18.84 -13.23
CA GLN A 102 -1.90 -19.10 -12.79
C GLN A 102 -1.99 -19.19 -11.25
N LEU A 103 -1.05 -19.90 -10.62
CA LEU A 103 -0.97 -20.00 -9.17
C LEU A 103 -0.69 -18.63 -8.52
N ALA A 104 0.21 -17.83 -9.09
CA ALA A 104 0.50 -16.48 -8.61
C ALA A 104 -0.75 -15.60 -8.70
N GLY A 105 -1.48 -15.66 -9.82
CA GLY A 105 -2.75 -14.92 -9.98
C GLY A 105 -3.79 -15.29 -8.93
N GLU A 106 -3.95 -16.57 -8.60
CA GLU A 106 -4.82 -17.02 -7.51
C GLU A 106 -4.37 -16.54 -6.13
N LEU A 107 -3.06 -16.54 -5.87
CA LEU A 107 -2.49 -16.15 -4.59
C LEU A 107 -2.62 -14.64 -4.32
N PHE A 108 -2.37 -13.82 -5.34
CA PHE A 108 -2.34 -12.37 -5.23
C PHE A 108 -3.62 -11.68 -5.73
N GLY A 109 -4.58 -12.44 -6.27
CA GLY A 109 -5.89 -11.93 -6.68
C GLY A 109 -5.88 -11.13 -7.99
N PHE A 110 -5.05 -11.52 -8.95
CA PHE A 110 -4.99 -10.89 -10.28
C PHE A 110 -5.07 -11.93 -11.42
N GLU A 111 -5.43 -11.48 -12.61
CA GLU A 111 -5.36 -12.29 -13.83
C GLU A 111 -4.00 -12.07 -14.52
N PRO A 112 -3.16 -13.11 -14.69
CA PRO A 112 -1.78 -12.95 -15.16
C PRO A 112 -1.67 -12.24 -16.52
N ASP A 113 -2.60 -12.50 -17.43
CA ASP A 113 -2.61 -11.94 -18.79
C ASP A 113 -3.02 -10.46 -18.83
N SER A 114 -3.51 -9.90 -17.72
CA SER A 114 -4.08 -8.54 -17.66
C SER A 114 -3.12 -7.47 -17.14
N LEU A 115 -1.98 -7.84 -16.55
CA LEU A 115 -1.10 -6.86 -15.89
C LEU A 115 -0.31 -6.00 -16.88
N GLY A 116 0.17 -6.57 -17.99
CA GLY A 116 0.89 -5.81 -19.03
C GLY A 116 2.26 -5.25 -18.61
N PHE A 117 2.80 -5.66 -17.46
CA PHE A 117 4.14 -5.35 -16.96
C PHE A 117 4.68 -6.51 -16.11
N ASN A 118 6.02 -6.55 -15.91
CA ASN A 118 6.67 -7.57 -15.09
C ASN A 118 6.56 -7.26 -13.59
N PHE A 119 5.53 -7.78 -12.93
CA PHE A 119 5.36 -7.65 -11.49
C PHE A 119 6.36 -8.54 -10.74
N CYS A 120 7.11 -7.95 -9.81
CA CYS A 120 8.11 -8.66 -9.00
C CYS A 120 7.82 -8.54 -7.50
N VAL A 121 8.05 -9.63 -6.77
CA VAL A 121 7.88 -9.69 -5.31
C VAL A 121 9.03 -10.46 -4.67
N TYR A 122 9.37 -10.11 -3.44
CA TYR A 122 10.23 -10.91 -2.59
C TYR A 122 9.34 -11.78 -1.71
N ILE A 123 9.45 -13.11 -1.80
CA ILE A 123 8.54 -14.05 -1.11
C ILE A 123 9.31 -15.17 -0.39
N ASP A 124 8.77 -15.65 0.73
CA ASP A 124 9.32 -16.82 1.45
C ASP A 124 8.92 -18.12 0.74
N LEU A 125 9.77 -18.60 -0.16
CA LEU A 125 9.59 -19.89 -0.84
C LEU A 125 9.88 -21.10 0.06
N SER A 126 10.49 -20.89 1.23
CA SER A 126 10.78 -21.97 2.18
C SER A 126 9.62 -22.26 3.13
N PHE A 127 8.63 -21.36 3.19
CA PHE A 127 7.54 -21.38 4.16
C PHE A 127 8.04 -21.48 5.61
N GLY A 128 9.21 -20.89 5.88
CA GLY A 128 9.90 -20.94 7.17
C GLY A 128 9.29 -20.00 8.20
N ILE A 129 8.58 -18.95 7.75
CA ILE A 129 7.77 -18.09 8.60
C ILE A 129 6.30 -18.16 8.17
N ARG A 130 5.42 -18.25 9.17
CA ARG A 130 3.97 -18.12 8.99
C ARG A 130 3.44 -17.04 9.92
N GLY A 131 2.42 -16.32 9.48
CA GLY A 131 1.73 -15.36 10.32
C GLY A 131 0.94 -16.07 11.41
N GLU A 132 1.13 -15.63 12.64
CA GLU A 132 0.48 -16.13 13.85
C GLU A 132 -0.09 -14.95 14.64
N GLU A 133 -1.31 -15.13 15.12
CA GLU A 133 -2.00 -14.13 15.91
C GLU A 133 -1.26 -13.80 17.21
N GLY A 134 -1.13 -12.50 17.49
CA GLY A 134 -0.41 -11.98 18.65
C GLY A 134 1.10 -11.96 18.51
N LYS A 135 1.68 -12.44 17.40
CA LYS A 135 3.13 -12.33 17.13
C LYS A 135 3.48 -11.02 16.43
N SER A 136 4.71 -10.58 16.67
CA SER A 136 5.32 -9.44 16.00
C SER A 136 6.45 -9.89 15.10
N TYR A 137 6.61 -9.19 13.97
CA TYR A 137 7.54 -9.54 12.91
C TYR A 137 8.41 -8.33 12.58
N THR A 138 9.70 -8.57 12.41
CA THR A 138 10.66 -7.56 11.94
C THR A 138 11.02 -7.83 10.50
N LEU A 139 10.94 -6.80 9.66
CA LEU A 139 11.42 -6.81 8.27
C LEU A 139 12.69 -5.96 8.20
N GLU A 140 13.74 -6.49 7.57
CA GLU A 140 14.97 -5.78 7.22
C GLU A 140 15.20 -5.87 5.71
N VAL A 141 15.47 -4.72 5.09
CA VAL A 141 15.77 -4.63 3.65
C VAL A 141 17.11 -3.92 3.50
N GLU A 142 18.05 -4.53 2.78
CA GLU A 142 19.29 -3.89 2.36
C GLU A 142 19.34 -3.77 0.84
N THR A 143 19.46 -2.54 0.35
CA THR A 143 19.58 -2.22 -1.07
C THR A 143 20.20 -0.83 -1.24
N ASP A 144 20.90 -0.57 -2.34
CA ASP A 144 21.57 0.71 -2.61
C ASP A 144 22.47 1.24 -1.48
N GLY A 145 23.06 0.35 -0.67
CA GLY A 145 23.84 0.73 0.51
C GLY A 145 23.02 1.32 1.66
N GLN A 146 21.68 1.24 1.60
CA GLN A 146 20.76 1.61 2.66
C GLN A 146 20.27 0.36 3.38
N ARG A 147 20.02 0.49 4.69
CA ARG A 147 19.37 -0.55 5.50
C ARG A 147 18.07 0.03 6.07
N LEU A 148 16.95 -0.56 5.70
CA LEU A 148 15.61 -0.19 6.13
C LEU A 148 15.07 -1.25 7.09
N ARG A 149 14.31 -0.82 8.09
CA ARG A 149 13.70 -1.72 9.08
C ARG A 149 12.26 -1.34 9.35
N ALA A 150 11.38 -2.34 9.35
CA ALA A 150 9.99 -2.21 9.74
C ALA A 150 9.60 -3.27 10.76
N THR A 151 8.51 -3.01 11.49
CA THR A 151 7.95 -3.97 12.45
C THR A 151 6.43 -3.89 12.38
N THR A 152 5.80 -5.05 12.40
CA THR A 152 4.34 -5.17 12.44
C THR A 152 3.92 -6.25 13.44
N THR A 153 2.66 -6.24 13.83
CA THR A 153 2.09 -7.22 14.75
C THR A 153 0.76 -7.69 14.18
N ILE A 154 0.57 -9.01 14.12
CA ILE A 154 -0.75 -9.56 13.79
C ILE A 154 -1.58 -9.53 15.06
N PRO A 155 -2.67 -8.74 15.14
CA PRO A 155 -3.50 -8.72 16.32
C PRO A 155 -4.19 -10.07 16.53
N ARG A 156 -4.62 -10.35 17.76
CA ARG A 156 -5.47 -11.53 18.01
C ARG A 156 -6.83 -11.31 17.35
N HIS A 157 -7.35 -12.35 16.72
CA HIS A 157 -8.67 -12.32 16.12
C HIS A 157 -9.73 -12.17 17.21
N VAL A 158 -10.61 -11.18 17.03
CA VAL A 158 -11.82 -11.02 17.83
C VAL A 158 -12.97 -11.51 16.95
N GLY A 159 -13.42 -12.73 17.21
CA GLY A 159 -14.53 -13.34 16.48
C GLY A 159 -15.87 -12.67 16.80
N LEU A 160 -16.81 -12.79 15.88
CA LEU A 160 -18.21 -12.45 16.13
C LEU A 160 -18.87 -13.60 16.89
N GLU A 161 -19.44 -13.32 18.06
CA GLU A 161 -20.09 -14.34 18.90
C GLU A 161 -21.58 -14.50 18.56
N ARG A 162 -22.21 -13.42 18.09
CA ARG A 162 -23.66 -13.38 17.87
C ARG A 162 -24.03 -12.52 16.68
N LEU A 163 -24.90 -13.07 15.84
CA LEU A 163 -25.63 -12.36 14.80
C LEU A 163 -27.11 -12.32 15.18
N GLN A 164 -27.69 -11.13 15.24
CA GLN A 164 -29.12 -10.94 15.55
C GLN A 164 -29.74 -9.93 14.59
N PHE A 165 -30.99 -10.18 14.18
CA PHE A 165 -31.78 -9.23 13.41
C PHE A 165 -32.74 -8.47 14.35
N ARG A 166 -32.89 -7.17 14.11
CA ARG A 166 -33.87 -6.31 14.79
C ARG A 166 -34.54 -5.40 13.77
N ASP A 167 -35.66 -4.81 14.16
CA ASP A 167 -36.35 -3.84 13.31
C ASP A 167 -35.43 -2.65 12.98
N PRO A 168 -35.46 -2.14 11.73
CA PRO A 168 -34.69 -0.97 11.35
C PRO A 168 -35.18 0.26 12.12
N PRO A 169 -34.29 1.23 12.43
CA PRO A 169 -34.70 2.47 13.07
C PRO A 169 -35.65 3.27 12.16
N GLY A 170 -36.72 3.83 12.73
CA GLY A 170 -37.73 4.61 11.98
C GLY A 170 -39.06 3.88 11.87
N GLU A 171 -39.82 4.14 10.81
CA GLU A 171 -41.06 3.41 10.54
C GLU A 171 -40.76 1.95 10.15
N PRO A 172 -41.40 0.97 10.82
CA PRO A 172 -41.21 -0.44 10.49
C PRO A 172 -41.52 -0.71 9.02
N ASN A 173 -40.60 -1.37 8.33
CA ASN A 173 -40.76 -1.83 6.96
C ASN A 173 -40.50 -3.34 6.94
N ASP A 174 -41.46 -4.11 6.42
CA ASP A 174 -41.45 -5.58 6.37
C ASP A 174 -40.38 -6.16 5.44
N THR A 175 -39.74 -5.32 4.62
CA THR A 175 -38.67 -5.71 3.69
C THR A 175 -37.26 -5.45 4.24
N LEU A 176 -37.11 -4.77 5.37
CA LEU A 176 -35.81 -4.35 5.92
C LEU A 176 -35.60 -4.87 7.35
N ALA A 177 -34.37 -5.30 7.67
CA ALA A 177 -33.96 -5.68 9.01
C ALA A 177 -32.54 -5.16 9.29
N GLN A 178 -32.27 -4.76 10.53
CA GLN A 178 -30.94 -4.39 10.99
C GLN A 178 -30.21 -5.63 11.53
N LEU A 179 -29.06 -5.97 10.92
CA LEU A 179 -28.15 -6.98 11.45
C LEU A 179 -27.24 -6.33 12.51
N ILE A 180 -27.21 -6.90 13.70
CA ILE A 180 -26.23 -6.58 14.74
C ILE A 180 -25.31 -7.78 14.89
N ALA A 181 -24.01 -7.51 14.76
CA ALA A 181 -22.94 -8.47 15.04
C ALA A 181 -22.20 -8.01 16.30
N SER A 182 -22.07 -8.90 17.28
CA SER A 182 -21.32 -8.69 18.53
C SER A 182 -20.43 -9.87 18.80
#